data_AF-A0A2V8VW27-F1
#
_entry.id   AF-A0A2V8VW27-F1
#
_cell.length_a   1.000
_cell.length_b   1.000
_cell.length_c   1.000
_cell.angle_alpha   90.00
_cell.angle_beta   90.00
_cell.angle_gamma   90.00
#
_symmetry.space_group_name_H-M   'P 1'
#
loop_
_entity.id
_entity.type
_entity.pdbx_description
1 polymer ?
#
loop_
_entity_poly.entity_id
_entity_poly.type
_entity_poly.pdbx_seq_one_letter_code
_entity_poly.pdbx_strand_id
1 'polypeptide(L)'
;MLVRGHPIALHWPRTRRIAWLLVALGLMFTSAYSIFRWLGVVGAGSGWIGLPQYKAEIPKLQREGEVWWWLATALPLVAALLLGLGKEETSPKIEQAGPTVVTYPAESKAEEWTAPIVRYFTRLVISVLGTLGFALCLFLVGFLFYKR
;
A
#
# COMPACT_ATOMS: atom_id res chain seq x y z
N MET A 1 29.48 37.03 -0.01
CA MET A 1 28.32 36.15 0.26
C MET A 1 28.48 34.87 -0.56
N LEU A 2 28.89 33.78 0.06
CA LEU A 2 29.12 32.47 -0.57
C LEU A 2 27.98 31.54 -0.17
N VAL A 3 27.01 31.33 -1.06
CA VAL A 3 25.97 30.32 -0.89
C VAL A 3 26.56 28.99 -1.39
N ARG A 4 26.90 28.09 -0.45
CA ARG A 4 27.34 26.72 -0.74
C ARG A 4 26.26 25.98 -1.52
N GLY A 5 26.52 25.74 -2.80
CA GLY A 5 25.78 24.76 -3.59
C GLY A 5 26.10 23.36 -3.09
N HIS A 6 25.20 22.77 -2.31
CA HIS A 6 25.19 21.32 -2.13
C HIS A 6 24.69 20.69 -3.43
N PRO A 7 25.49 19.88 -4.14
CA PRO A 7 24.95 19.06 -5.21
C PRO A 7 23.95 18.10 -4.57
N ILE A 8 22.66 18.31 -4.84
CA ILE A 8 21.63 17.32 -4.55
C ILE A 8 21.97 16.15 -5.45
N ALA A 9 22.74 15.20 -4.92
CA ALA A 9 22.94 13.91 -5.55
C ALA A 9 21.57 13.24 -5.58
N LEU A 10 20.84 13.48 -6.67
CA LEU A 10 19.60 12.81 -7.00
C LEU A 10 19.99 11.35 -7.23
N HIS A 11 20.06 10.59 -6.13
CA HIS A 11 20.43 9.18 -6.15
C HIS A 11 19.31 8.43 -6.86
N TRP A 12 19.46 8.35 -8.19
CA TRP A 12 18.43 7.81 -9.06
C TRP A 12 18.20 6.36 -8.67
N PRO A 13 16.97 5.98 -8.27
CA PRO A 13 16.70 4.60 -7.92
C PRO A 13 16.96 3.72 -9.14
N ARG A 14 17.81 2.69 -8.96
CA ARG A 14 18.12 1.66 -9.95
C ARG A 14 16.82 1.24 -10.67
N THR A 15 16.80 1.15 -11.99
CA THR A 15 15.61 0.93 -12.84
C THR A 15 14.69 -0.19 -12.34
N ARG A 16 15.27 -1.26 -11.77
CA ARG A 16 14.54 -2.37 -11.14
C ARG A 16 13.65 -1.94 -9.96
N ARG A 17 14.10 -0.99 -9.13
CA ARG A 17 13.35 -0.46 -8.00
C ARG A 17 12.16 0.39 -8.46
N ILE A 18 12.34 1.17 -9.53
CA ILE A 18 11.25 1.97 -10.13
C ILE A 18 10.15 1.03 -10.65
N ALA A 19 10.51 -0.05 -11.34
CA ALA A 19 9.55 -1.03 -11.83
C ALA A 19 8.70 -1.63 -10.68
N TRP A 20 9.34 -2.04 -9.57
CA TRP A 20 8.60 -2.55 -8.40
C TRP A 20 7.71 -1.49 -7.74
N LEU A 21 8.15 -0.23 -7.68
CA LEU A 21 7.33 0.86 -7.16
C LEU A 21 6.10 1.12 -8.05
N LEU A 22 6.25 1.08 -9.38
CA LEU A 22 5.13 1.23 -10.30
C LEU A 22 4.14 0.08 -10.20
N VAL A 23 4.62 -1.16 -10.04
CA VAL A 23 3.74 -2.32 -9.81
C VAL A 23 3.00 -2.18 -8.48
N ALA A 24 3.68 -1.78 -7.41
CA ALA A 24 3.04 -1.54 -6.11
C ALA A 24 1.98 -0.43 -6.20
N LEU A 25 2.27 0.65 -6.93
CA LEU A 25 1.32 1.73 -7.19
C LEU A 25 0.08 1.23 -7.94
N GLY A 26 0.27 0.43 -9.00
CA GLY A 26 -0.83 -0.17 -9.76
C GLY A 26 -1.69 -1.11 -8.91
N LEU A 27 -1.08 -1.85 -7.98
CA LEU A 27 -1.82 -2.71 -7.04
C LEU A 27 -2.61 -1.90 -6.02
N MET A 28 -2.04 -0.81 -5.50
CA MET A 28 -2.77 0.09 -4.60
C MET A 28 -3.97 0.72 -5.33
N PHE A 29 -3.80 1.13 -6.58
CA PHE A 29 -4.90 1.67 -7.39
C PHE A 29 -5.98 0.62 -7.65
N THR A 30 -5.59 -0.59 -8.05
CA THR A 30 -6.52 -1.71 -8.28
C THR A 30 -7.28 -2.08 -7.01
N SER A 31 -6.61 -2.09 -5.85
CA SER A 31 -7.24 -2.33 -4.56
C SER A 31 -8.28 -1.26 -4.22
N ALA A 32 -7.95 0.02 -4.42
CA ALA A 32 -8.90 1.11 -4.23
C ALA A 32 -10.12 0.95 -5.13
N TYR A 33 -9.93 0.57 -6.39
CA TYR A 33 -11.03 0.28 -7.31
C TYR A 33 -11.90 -0.90 -6.83
N SER A 34 -11.29 -1.96 -6.30
CA SER A 34 -12.01 -3.10 -5.71
C SER A 34 -12.86 -2.69 -4.51
N ILE A 35 -12.39 -1.76 -3.67
CA ILE A 35 -13.19 -1.20 -2.56
C ILE A 35 -14.43 -0.49 -3.10
N PHE A 36 -14.29 0.33 -4.16
CA PHE A 36 -15.44 0.97 -4.81
C PHE A 36 -16.46 -0.02 -5.35
N ARG A 37 -15.97 -1.05 -6.05
CA ARG A 37 -16.83 -2.11 -6.57
C ARG A 37 -17.55 -2.85 -5.45
N TRP A 38 -16.84 -3.17 -4.37
CA TRP A 38 -17.42 -3.81 -3.19
C TRP A 38 -18.52 -2.94 -2.55
N LEU A 39 -18.26 -1.65 -2.33
CA LEU A 39 -19.26 -0.71 -1.81
C LEU A 39 -20.48 -0.59 -2.74
N GLY A 40 -20.27 -0.61 -4.05
CA GLY A 40 -21.36 -0.63 -5.04
C GLY A 40 -22.22 -1.88 -4.94
N VAL A 41 -21.60 -3.06 -4.79
CA VAL A 41 -22.31 -4.33 -4.58
C VAL A 41 -23.09 -4.32 -3.26
N VAL A 42 -22.50 -3.84 -2.18
CA VAL A 42 -23.18 -3.72 -0.87
C VAL A 42 -24.34 -2.74 -0.93
N GLY A 43 -24.17 -1.59 -1.61
CA GLY A 43 -25.21 -0.60 -1.79
C GLY A 43 -26.36 -1.09 -2.68
N ALA A 44 -26.06 -1.80 -3.77
CA ALA A 44 -27.08 -2.44 -4.60
C ALA A 44 -27.81 -3.54 -3.81
N GLY A 45 -27.06 -4.38 -3.08
CA GLY A 45 -27.59 -5.42 -2.21
C GLY A 45 -28.55 -4.87 -1.17
N SER A 46 -28.16 -3.80 -0.45
CA SER A 46 -29.01 -3.19 0.58
C SER A 46 -30.29 -2.57 0.02
N GLY A 47 -30.22 -1.98 -1.18
CA GLY A 47 -31.40 -1.44 -1.87
C GLY A 47 -32.34 -2.51 -2.43
N TRP A 48 -31.87 -3.75 -2.61
CA TRP A 48 -32.64 -4.84 -3.21
C TRP A 48 -33.25 -5.80 -2.18
N ILE A 49 -32.79 -5.75 -0.92
CA ILE A 49 -33.38 -6.52 0.18
C ILE A 49 -34.85 -6.08 0.35
N GLY A 50 -35.77 -6.99 0.02
CA GLY A 50 -37.22 -6.76 0.10
C GLY A 50 -37.92 -6.66 -1.25
N LEU A 51 -37.19 -6.55 -2.37
CA LEU A 51 -37.76 -6.53 -3.71
C LEU A 51 -37.82 -7.97 -4.29
N PRO A 52 -39.02 -8.54 -4.52
CA PRO A 52 -39.15 -9.92 -4.98
C PRO A 52 -38.55 -10.16 -6.37
N GLN A 53 -38.51 -9.11 -7.21
CA GLN A 53 -37.94 -9.13 -8.56
C GLN A 53 -36.42 -9.39 -8.60
N TYR A 54 -35.69 -9.16 -7.50
CA TYR A 54 -34.23 -9.34 -7.45
C TYR A 54 -33.77 -10.58 -6.67
N LYS A 55 -34.70 -11.43 -6.22
CA LYS A 55 -34.37 -12.64 -5.43
C LYS A 55 -33.38 -13.57 -6.12
N ALA A 56 -33.41 -13.64 -7.45
CA ALA A 56 -32.50 -14.47 -8.23
C ALA A 56 -31.12 -13.81 -8.43
N GLU A 57 -31.03 -12.47 -8.50
CA GLU A 57 -29.76 -11.77 -8.67
C GLU A 57 -28.99 -11.53 -7.36
N ILE A 58 -29.66 -11.46 -6.21
CA ILE A 58 -29.02 -11.27 -4.88
C ILE A 58 -27.85 -12.26 -4.63
N PRO A 59 -27.99 -13.60 -4.83
CA PRO A 59 -26.87 -14.52 -4.61
C PRO A 59 -25.70 -14.31 -5.59
N LYS A 60 -26.00 -13.84 -6.82
CA LYS A 60 -24.96 -13.53 -7.80
C LYS A 60 -24.15 -12.30 -7.37
N LEU A 61 -24.83 -11.26 -6.89
CA LEU A 61 -24.19 -10.07 -6.32
C LEU A 61 -23.36 -10.39 -5.08
N GLN A 62 -23.86 -11.26 -4.19
CA GLN A 62 -23.07 -11.69 -3.02
C GLN A 62 -21.76 -12.35 -3.44
N ARG A 63 -21.80 -13.23 -4.45
CA ARG A 63 -20.60 -13.91 -4.95
C ARG A 63 -19.61 -12.94 -5.59
N GLU A 64 -20.09 -11.96 -6.37
CA GLU A 64 -19.24 -10.90 -6.92
C GLU A 64 -18.65 -10.04 -5.80
N GLY A 65 -19.45 -9.67 -4.81
CA GLY A 65 -19.00 -8.93 -3.63
C GLY A 65 -17.89 -9.62 -2.86
N GLU A 66 -17.98 -10.94 -2.67
CA GLU A 66 -16.96 -11.71 -1.98
C GLU A 66 -15.61 -11.68 -2.70
N VAL A 67 -15.61 -11.76 -4.04
CA VAL A 67 -14.40 -11.63 -4.86
C VAL A 67 -13.79 -10.24 -4.71
N TRP A 68 -14.61 -9.19 -4.76
CA TRP A 68 -14.13 -7.81 -4.58
C TRP A 68 -13.59 -7.56 -3.18
N TRP A 69 -14.16 -8.18 -2.15
CA TRP A 69 -13.66 -8.11 -0.78
C TRP A 69 -12.29 -8.77 -0.63
N TRP A 70 -12.13 -9.98 -1.19
CA TRP A 70 -10.84 -10.66 -1.21
C TRP A 70 -9.77 -9.84 -1.94
N LEU A 71 -10.11 -9.27 -3.10
CA LEU A 71 -9.20 -8.39 -3.84
C LEU A 71 -8.83 -7.13 -3.04
N ALA A 72 -9.82 -6.46 -2.45
CA ALA A 72 -9.60 -5.26 -1.64
C ALA A 72 -8.65 -5.52 -0.45
N THR A 73 -8.67 -6.73 0.11
CA THR A 73 -7.86 -7.11 1.27
C THR A 73 -6.49 -7.68 0.88
N ALA A 74 -6.41 -8.50 -0.17
CA ALA A 74 -5.17 -9.17 -0.58
C ALA A 74 -4.22 -8.22 -1.33
N LEU A 75 -4.74 -7.33 -2.18
CA LEU A 75 -3.92 -6.44 -3.01
C LEU A 75 -3.03 -5.47 -2.20
N PRO A 76 -3.49 -4.83 -1.10
CA PRO A 76 -2.63 -4.00 -0.24
C PRO A 76 -1.48 -4.78 0.41
N LEU A 77 -1.71 -6.05 0.75
CA LEU A 77 -0.70 -6.94 1.32
C LEU A 77 0.37 -7.28 0.29
N VAL A 78 -0.05 -7.65 -0.93
CA VAL A 78 0.85 -7.90 -2.05
C VAL A 78 1.65 -6.63 -2.38
N ALA A 79 1.01 -5.46 -2.40
CA ALA A 79 1.70 -4.18 -2.61
C ALA A 79 2.74 -3.91 -1.51
N ALA A 80 2.44 -4.17 -0.24
CA ALA A 80 3.38 -4.01 0.86
C ALA A 80 4.61 -4.93 0.73
N LEU A 81 4.42 -6.17 0.27
CA LEU A 81 5.51 -7.11 -0.03
C LEU A 81 6.40 -6.59 -1.17
N LEU A 82 5.79 -6.07 -2.24
CA LEU A 82 6.51 -5.57 -3.42
C LEU A 82 7.29 -4.29 -3.17
N LEU A 83 6.80 -3.41 -2.28
CA LEU A 83 7.59 -2.30 -1.75
C LEU A 83 8.87 -2.76 -1.05
N GLY A 84 8.92 -4.03 -0.62
CA GLY A 84 10.08 -4.65 0.00
C GLY A 84 11.11 -5.26 -0.92
N LEU A 85 10.66 -5.87 -2.02
CA LEU A 85 11.50 -6.66 -2.94
C LEU A 85 12.46 -5.82 -3.81
N GLY A 86 12.18 -4.53 -4.00
CA GLY A 86 13.02 -3.64 -4.81
C GLY A 86 14.22 -3.00 -4.09
N LYS A 87 14.44 -3.33 -2.81
CA LYS A 87 15.52 -2.75 -2.01
C LYS A 87 16.65 -3.78 -1.94
N GLU A 88 17.64 -3.66 -2.81
CA GLU A 88 18.90 -4.40 -2.65
C GLU A 88 19.39 -4.16 -1.23
N GLU A 89 19.72 -5.25 -0.55
CA GLU A 89 20.40 -5.21 0.73
C GLU A 89 21.58 -4.28 0.56
N THR A 90 21.47 -3.11 1.17
CA THR A 90 22.63 -2.29 1.44
C THR A 90 23.44 -3.16 2.38
N SER A 91 24.36 -3.93 1.81
CA SER A 91 25.42 -4.61 2.52
C SER A 91 25.90 -3.64 3.59
N PRO A 92 25.92 -4.00 4.88
CA PRO A 92 26.40 -3.10 5.91
C PRO A 92 27.89 -2.90 5.62
N LYS A 93 28.21 -1.90 4.80
CA LYS A 93 29.57 -1.40 4.66
C LYS A 93 29.81 -0.63 5.95
N ILE A 94 30.17 -1.38 6.99
CA ILE A 94 30.70 -0.87 8.25
C ILE A 94 32.09 -0.31 7.90
N GLU A 95 32.10 0.85 7.26
CA GLU A 95 33.21 1.79 7.32
C GLU A 95 32.80 2.84 8.34
N GLN A 96 33.08 2.59 9.62
CA GLN A 96 33.33 3.66 10.57
C GLN A 96 34.21 3.18 11.72
N ALA A 97 35.47 3.59 11.64
CA ALA A 97 36.44 3.57 12.70
C ALA A 97 36.03 4.56 13.83
N GLY A 98 35.76 4.01 15.01
CA GLY A 98 35.84 4.65 16.35
C GLY A 98 34.64 5.49 16.85
N PRO A 99 34.55 5.80 18.16
CA PRO A 99 34.99 5.04 19.34
C PRO A 99 33.83 4.17 19.88
N THR A 100 34.19 3.08 20.56
CA THR A 100 33.29 2.11 21.19
C THR A 100 32.34 2.75 22.20
N VAL A 101 31.10 3.03 21.76
CA VAL A 101 29.94 3.14 22.65
C VAL A 101 29.63 1.71 23.11
N VAL A 102 29.82 1.44 24.40
CA VAL A 102 29.46 0.16 25.03
C VAL A 102 27.94 0.14 25.16
N THR A 103 27.25 -0.22 24.08
CA THR A 103 25.81 -0.50 24.12
C THR A 103 25.62 -1.94 24.61
N TYR A 104 24.78 -2.13 25.62
CA TYR A 104 24.54 -3.44 26.25
C TYR A 104 24.01 -4.45 25.20
N PRO A 105 24.48 -5.72 25.22
CA PRO A 105 24.14 -6.71 24.19
C PRO A 105 22.65 -7.09 24.14
N ALA A 106 21.86 -6.69 25.15
CA ALA A 106 20.42 -6.89 25.18
C ALA A 106 19.66 -5.90 24.27
N GLU A 107 20.12 -4.65 24.18
CA GLU A 107 19.47 -3.61 23.36
C GLU A 107 19.80 -3.78 21.88
N SER A 108 21.04 -4.12 21.54
CA SER A 108 21.46 -4.35 20.16
C SER A 108 20.74 -5.54 19.51
N LYS A 109 20.48 -6.61 20.29
CA LYS A 109 19.69 -7.75 19.81
C LYS A 109 18.22 -7.38 19.62
N ALA A 110 17.63 -6.61 20.52
CA ALA A 110 16.24 -6.18 20.38
C ALA A 110 16.04 -5.33 19.12
N GLU A 111 16.97 -4.43 18.80
CA GLU A 111 16.94 -3.64 17.57
C GLU A 111 17.06 -4.50 16.31
N GLU A 112 17.92 -5.54 16.33
CA GLU A 112 18.12 -6.45 15.20
C GLU A 112 16.85 -7.25 14.84
N TRP A 113 16.10 -7.72 15.85
CA TRP A 113 14.85 -8.45 15.64
C TRP A 113 13.64 -7.54 15.34
N THR A 114 13.63 -6.31 15.86
CA THR A 114 12.50 -5.38 15.68
C THR A 114 12.58 -4.58 14.38
N ALA A 115 13.79 -4.31 13.87
CA ALA A 115 14.01 -3.60 12.60
C ALA A 115 13.22 -4.17 11.39
N PRO A 116 13.19 -5.49 11.13
CA PRO A 116 12.40 -6.04 10.02
C PRO A 116 10.89 -5.89 10.22
N ILE A 117 10.41 -6.05 11.47
CA ILE A 117 9.00 -5.95 11.83
C ILE A 117 8.51 -4.52 11.63
N VAL A 118 9.23 -3.54 12.18
CA VAL A 118 8.89 -2.11 12.07
C VAL A 118 8.90 -1.68 10.60
N ARG A 119 9.86 -2.17 9.81
CA ARG A 119 9.98 -1.88 8.37
C ARG A 119 8.84 -2.49 7.55
N TYR A 120 8.39 -3.69 7.89
CA TYR A 120 7.21 -4.29 7.27
C TYR A 120 5.95 -3.49 7.63
N PHE A 121 5.79 -3.14 8.91
CA PHE A 121 4.64 -2.37 9.39
C PHE A 121 4.56 -0.99 8.72
N THR A 122 5.68 -0.27 8.61
CA THR A 122 5.71 1.01 7.86
C THR A 122 5.33 0.84 6.40
N ARG A 123 5.79 -0.21 5.72
CA ARG A 123 5.38 -0.48 4.32
C ARG A 123 3.89 -0.79 4.20
N LEU A 124 3.35 -1.55 5.15
CA LEU A 124 1.93 -1.86 5.21
C LEU A 124 1.11 -0.59 5.44
N VAL A 125 1.51 0.26 6.39
CA VAL A 125 0.87 1.55 6.65
C VAL A 125 0.90 2.43 5.41
N ILE A 126 2.04 2.55 4.73
CA ILE A 126 2.16 3.33 3.47
C ILE A 126 1.22 2.76 2.40
N SER A 127 1.17 1.43 2.27
CA SER A 127 0.29 0.76 1.32
C SER A 127 -1.18 1.06 1.59
N VAL A 128 -1.62 0.94 2.85
CA VAL A 128 -2.98 1.22 3.29
C VAL A 128 -3.34 2.70 3.13
N LEU A 129 -2.43 3.62 3.47
CA LEU A 129 -2.65 5.05 3.26
C LEU A 129 -2.79 5.38 1.77
N GLY A 130 -1.97 4.76 0.93
CA GLY A 130 -2.02 4.90 -0.52
C GLY A 130 -3.37 4.44 -1.09
N THR A 131 -3.83 3.25 -0.71
CA THR A 131 -5.15 2.74 -1.12
C THR A 131 -6.29 3.62 -0.65
N LEU A 132 -6.27 4.08 0.61
CA LEU A 132 -7.28 4.99 1.13
C LEU A 132 -7.28 6.33 0.38
N GLY A 133 -6.09 6.88 0.09
CA GLY A 133 -5.95 8.10 -0.70
C GLY A 133 -6.52 7.94 -2.12
N PHE A 134 -6.17 6.85 -2.81
CA PHE A 134 -6.75 6.56 -4.14
C PHE A 134 -8.25 6.34 -4.08
N ALA A 135 -8.75 5.65 -3.06
CA ALA A 135 -10.17 5.47 -2.88
C ALA A 135 -10.88 6.82 -2.70
N LEU A 136 -10.34 7.71 -1.86
CA LEU A 136 -10.90 9.05 -1.68
C LEU A 136 -10.86 9.87 -2.98
N CYS A 137 -9.79 9.78 -3.77
CA CYS A 137 -9.72 10.41 -5.09
C CYS A 137 -10.80 9.87 -6.04
N LEU A 138 -10.97 8.55 -6.13
CA LEU A 138 -12.02 7.93 -6.95
C LEU A 138 -13.42 8.34 -6.48
N PHE A 139 -13.63 8.48 -5.17
CA PHE A 139 -14.89 8.98 -4.60
C PHE A 139 -15.21 10.38 -5.13
N LEU A 140 -14.26 11.30 -4.99
CA LEU A 140 -14.41 12.68 -5.38
C LEU A 140 -14.64 12.80 -6.89
N VAL A 141 -13.89 12.05 -7.69
CA VAL A 141 -14.05 12.00 -9.14
C VAL A 141 -15.45 11.51 -9.51
N GLY A 142 -15.91 10.40 -8.91
CA GLY A 142 -17.26 9.88 -9.13
C GLY A 142 -18.34 10.89 -8.76
N PHE A 143 -18.19 11.58 -7.63
CA PHE A 143 -19.12 12.62 -7.20
C PHE A 143 -19.15 13.83 -8.16
N LEU A 144 -17.97 14.28 -8.62
CA LEU A 144 -17.85 15.37 -9.58
C LEU A 144 -18.52 15.04 -10.92
N PHE A 145 -18.37 13.80 -11.40
CA PHE A 145 -19.01 13.36 -12.64
C PHE A 145 -20.51 13.08 -12.47
N TYR A 146 -20.97 12.61 -11.30
CA TYR A 146 -22.39 12.38 -11.05
C TYR A 146 -23.20 13.69 -11.04
N LYS A 147 -22.59 14.78 -10.58
CA LYS A 147 -23.27 16.09 -10.48
C LYS A 147 -23.34 16.83 -11.83
N ARG A 148 -22.73 16.30 -12.89
CA ARG A 148 -22.63 16.94 -14.20
C ARG A 148 -23.59 16.30 -15.19
#